data_AF-A0A6J4RAD2-F1
#
_entry.id   AF-A0A6J4RAD2-F1
#
_cell.length_a   1.000
_cell.length_b   1.000
_cell.length_c   1.000
_cell.angle_alpha   90.00
_cell.angle_beta   90.00
_cell.angle_gamma   90.00
#
_symmetry.space_group_name_H-M   'P 1'
#
loop_
_entity.id
_entity.type
_entity.pdbx_description
1 polymer ?
#
loop_
_entity_poly.entity_id
_entity_poly.type
_entity_poly.pdbx_seq_one_letter_code
_entity_poly.pdbx_strand_id
1 'polypeptide(L)'
;MTKTRMMLALVTILAVMVASAVPAFAQAAEIAVTGVVEDEPDNADGTPIYGIQDDSNLSGKGYLLEGDYSAYVGQRITVYGIPQTDAGHRILDVTRIEP
;
A
#
# COMPACT_ATOMS: atom_id res chain seq x y z
N MET A 1 0.63 62.37 2.07
CA MET A 1 1.37 61.09 1.98
C MET A 1 1.67 60.64 3.40
N THR A 2 1.02 59.61 3.96
CA THR A 2 1.66 58.28 4.06
C THR A 2 0.63 57.25 4.58
N LYS A 3 -0.36 56.88 3.74
CA LYS A 3 -1.33 55.80 4.02
C LYS A 3 -0.77 54.40 3.73
N THR A 4 0.52 54.28 3.39
CA THR A 4 1.11 53.09 2.76
C THR A 4 1.87 52.17 3.72
N ARG A 5 2.02 52.54 5.01
CA ARG A 5 2.93 51.80 5.91
C ARG A 5 2.25 50.74 6.78
N MET A 6 0.93 50.72 6.88
CA MET A 6 0.22 49.78 7.76
C MET A 6 -0.10 48.42 7.13
N MET A 7 0.05 48.28 5.81
CA MET A 7 -0.31 47.05 5.10
C MET A 7 0.83 46.01 5.09
N LEU A 8 2.06 46.42 5.39
CA LEU A 8 3.23 45.53 5.31
C LEU A 8 3.40 44.61 6.54
N ALA A 9 2.81 44.97 7.68
CA ALA A 9 2.97 44.23 8.93
C ALA A 9 2.04 43.00 9.06
N LEU A 10 0.98 42.91 8.23
CA LEU A 10 0.02 41.80 8.33
C LEU A 10 0.46 40.55 7.54
N VAL A 11 1.45 40.67 6.66
CA VAL A 11 1.89 39.57 5.78
C VAL A 11 2.89 38.64 6.48
N THR A 12 3.52 39.07 7.58
CA THR A 12 4.56 38.28 8.25
C THR A 12 4.05 37.25 9.27
N ILE A 13 2.80 37.35 9.73
CA ILE A 13 2.25 36.38 10.71
C ILE A 13 1.79 35.07 10.03
N LEU A 14 1.59 35.06 8.71
CA LEU A 14 1.17 33.85 7.98
C LEU A 14 2.33 32.87 7.69
N ALA A 15 3.57 33.21 8.05
CA ALA A 15 4.73 32.35 7.83
C ALA A 15 4.95 31.29 8.94
N VAL A 16 4.17 31.32 10.04
CA VAL A 16 4.42 30.49 11.23
C VAL A 16 3.63 29.17 11.24
N MET A 17 2.69 28.94 10.32
CA MET A 17 1.80 27.76 10.35
C MET A 17 2.10 26.68 9.29
N VAL A 18 3.34 26.54 8.81
CA VAL A 18 3.69 25.46 7.83
C VAL A 18 4.78 24.52 8.34
N ALA A 19 5.24 24.67 9.59
CA ALA A 19 6.39 23.92 10.11
C ALA A 19 6.05 22.84 11.15
N SER A 20 4.82 22.31 11.13
CA SER A 20 4.53 21.02 11.77
C SER A 20 4.12 20.00 10.70
N ALA A 21 4.94 19.87 9.67
CA ALA A 21 5.05 18.61 8.95
C ALA A 21 5.65 17.60 9.93
N VAL A 22 4.80 17.08 10.83
CA VAL A 22 5.08 15.81 11.47
C VAL A 22 5.37 14.87 10.30
N PRO A 23 6.54 14.24 10.22
CA PRO A 23 6.73 13.18 9.25
C PRO A 23 5.69 12.13 9.63
N ALA A 24 4.58 12.10 8.89
CA ALA A 24 3.70 10.96 8.88
C ALA A 24 4.60 9.85 8.35
N PHE A 25 5.18 9.06 9.26
CA PHE A 25 5.72 7.77 8.93
C PHE A 25 4.66 7.13 8.04
N ALA A 26 5.00 6.91 6.77
CA ALA A 26 4.11 6.33 5.81
C ALA A 26 3.77 4.93 6.31
N GLN A 27 2.72 4.82 7.13
CA GLN A 27 2.06 3.55 7.39
C GLN A 27 1.65 3.05 6.01
N ALA A 28 2.15 1.89 5.63
CA ALA A 28 1.84 1.30 4.34
C ALA A 28 0.31 1.22 4.26
N ALA A 29 -0.26 1.91 3.27
CA ALA A 29 -1.70 2.00 3.12
C ALA A 29 -2.24 0.64 2.68
N GLU A 30 -3.41 0.27 3.18
CA GLU A 30 -4.13 -0.89 2.65
C GLU A 30 -4.40 -0.68 1.16
N ILE A 31 -4.15 -1.71 0.36
CA ILE A 31 -4.40 -1.74 -1.07
C ILE A 31 -5.37 -2.87 -1.41
N ALA A 32 -5.97 -2.79 -2.60
CA ALA A 32 -6.76 -3.87 -3.17
C ALA A 32 -6.05 -4.42 -4.41
N VAL A 33 -5.94 -5.73 -4.50
CA VAL A 33 -5.35 -6.45 -5.63
C VAL A 33 -6.39 -7.42 -6.17
N THR A 34 -6.80 -7.22 -7.43
CA THR A 34 -7.73 -8.11 -8.11
C THR A 34 -6.97 -8.95 -9.13
N GLY A 35 -7.08 -10.27 -9.03
CA GLY A 35 -6.32 -11.20 -9.85
C GLY A 35 -6.76 -12.64 -9.68
N VAL A 36 -6.18 -13.53 -10.49
CA VAL A 36 -6.32 -14.98 -10.31
C VAL A 36 -5.30 -15.45 -9.28
N VAL A 37 -5.74 -16.29 -8.35
CA VAL A 37 -4.83 -16.91 -7.36
C VAL A 37 -4.16 -18.13 -7.98
N GLU A 38 -2.85 -18.20 -7.85
CA GLU A 38 -2.00 -19.29 -8.34
C GLU A 38 -1.25 -19.92 -7.17
N ASP A 39 -0.99 -21.22 -7.27
CA ASP A 39 -0.19 -21.96 -6.29
C ASP A 39 1.30 -21.67 -6.53
N GLU A 40 2.05 -21.41 -5.47
CA GLU A 40 3.49 -21.14 -5.53
C GLU A 40 4.24 -22.18 -4.68
N PRO A 41 5.54 -22.42 -4.94
CA PRO A 41 6.33 -23.27 -4.07
C PRO A 41 6.33 -22.74 -2.63
N ASP A 42 6.08 -23.63 -1.67
CA ASP A 42 6.13 -23.30 -0.24
C ASP A 42 7.44 -22.61 0.14
N ASN A 43 7.36 -21.73 1.14
CA ASN A 43 8.54 -21.11 1.74
C ASN A 43 9.46 -22.20 2.34
N ALA A 44 10.73 -21.86 2.54
CA ALA A 44 11.72 -22.79 3.10
C ALA A 44 11.36 -23.29 4.52
N ASP A 45 10.46 -22.60 5.22
CA ASP A 45 9.94 -22.96 6.54
C ASP A 45 8.68 -23.87 6.47
N GLY A 46 8.19 -24.17 5.26
CA GLY A 46 6.99 -24.97 5.01
C GLY A 46 5.68 -24.19 5.06
N THR A 47 5.72 -22.86 5.13
CA THR A 47 4.52 -22.01 5.03
C THR A 47 4.01 -22.02 3.58
N PRO A 48 2.74 -22.38 3.33
CA PRO A 48 2.14 -22.27 2.00
C PRO A 48 2.15 -20.82 1.50
N ILE A 49 2.42 -20.66 0.22
CA ILE A 49 2.41 -19.36 -0.46
C ILE A 49 1.55 -19.45 -1.71
N TYR A 50 0.83 -18.37 -1.98
CA TYR A 50 0.02 -18.22 -3.19
C TYR A 50 0.35 -16.92 -3.90
N GLY A 51 0.38 -16.94 -5.23
CA GLY A 51 0.56 -15.76 -6.06
C GLY A 51 -0.78 -15.13 -6.43
N ILE A 52 -0.85 -13.80 -6.42
CA ILE A 52 -1.92 -13.06 -7.10
C ILE A 52 -1.33 -11.98 -7.99
N GLN A 53 -1.66 -12.03 -9.28
CA GLN A 53 -1.22 -11.01 -10.24
C GLN A 53 -2.17 -9.81 -10.20
N ASP A 54 -1.62 -8.61 -10.03
CA ASP A 54 -2.41 -7.38 -10.09
C ASP A 54 -2.69 -7.01 -11.55
N ASP A 55 -3.92 -7.23 -12.00
CA ASP A 55 -4.38 -6.90 -13.35
C ASP A 55 -4.31 -5.40 -13.67
N SER A 56 -4.31 -4.55 -12.64
CA SER A 56 -4.19 -3.10 -12.77
C SER A 56 -2.77 -2.69 -13.13
N ASN A 57 -1.80 -3.60 -12.93
CA ASN A 57 -0.39 -3.31 -13.05
C ASN A 57 0.19 -3.91 -14.33
N LEU A 58 0.35 -3.06 -15.35
CA LEU A 58 0.95 -3.40 -16.64
C LEU A 58 2.38 -3.95 -16.54
N SER A 59 3.05 -3.77 -15.39
CA SER A 59 4.38 -4.35 -15.15
C SER A 59 4.35 -5.82 -14.73
N GLY A 60 3.17 -6.42 -14.60
CA GLY A 60 2.98 -7.85 -14.30
C GLY A 60 3.44 -8.26 -12.89
N LYS A 61 3.78 -7.30 -12.03
CA LYS A 61 4.26 -7.58 -10.67
C LYS A 61 3.09 -7.92 -9.77
N GLY A 62 2.95 -9.19 -9.42
CA GLY A 62 1.99 -9.69 -8.44
C GLY A 62 2.46 -9.54 -6.98
N TYR A 63 1.62 -10.04 -6.08
CA TYR A 63 1.92 -10.20 -4.66
C TYR A 63 1.86 -11.67 -4.28
N LEU A 64 2.64 -12.03 -3.27
CA LEU A 64 2.54 -13.30 -2.57
C LEU A 64 1.59 -13.16 -1.38
N LEU A 65 0.82 -14.20 -1.14
CA LEU A 65 -0.11 -14.35 -0.02
C LEU A 65 0.43 -15.50 0.84
N GLU A 66 0.78 -15.22 2.09
CA GLU A 66 1.26 -16.23 3.03
C GLU A 66 0.11 -16.76 3.89
N GLY A 67 -0.04 -18.08 3.94
CA GLY A 67 -1.14 -18.76 4.62
C GLY A 67 -1.95 -19.68 3.71
N ASP A 68 -3.00 -20.31 4.24
CA ASP A 68 -3.83 -21.24 3.47
C ASP A 68 -4.90 -20.51 2.64
N TYR A 69 -4.63 -20.35 1.34
CA TYR A 69 -5.57 -19.81 0.35
C TYR A 69 -5.94 -20.86 -0.72
N SER A 70 -5.74 -22.14 -0.43
CA SER A 70 -6.01 -23.26 -1.36
C SER A 70 -7.42 -23.24 -1.94
N ALA A 71 -8.40 -22.77 -1.16
CA ALA A 71 -9.79 -22.62 -1.59
C ALA A 71 -9.98 -21.65 -2.76
N TYR A 72 -9.08 -20.68 -2.95
CA TYR A 72 -9.17 -19.63 -3.96
C TYR A 72 -8.33 -19.90 -5.21
N VAL A 73 -7.52 -20.95 -5.23
CA VAL A 73 -6.65 -21.29 -6.37
C VAL A 73 -7.49 -21.43 -7.66
N GLY A 74 -7.07 -20.73 -8.71
CA GLY A 74 -7.76 -20.65 -10.00
C GLY A 74 -8.98 -19.73 -10.01
N GLN A 75 -9.36 -19.13 -8.87
CA GLN A 75 -10.43 -18.15 -8.79
C GLN A 75 -9.89 -16.74 -8.96
N ARG A 76 -10.71 -15.89 -9.59
CA ARG A 76 -10.45 -14.46 -9.66
C ARG A 76 -11.10 -13.77 -8.46
N ILE A 77 -10.30 -13.22 -7.57
CA ILE A 77 -10.76 -12.56 -6.34
C ILE A 77 -10.15 -11.17 -6.20
N THR A 78 -10.69 -10.37 -5.29
CA THR A 78 -10.05 -9.14 -4.81
C THR A 78 -9.54 -9.33 -3.39
N VAL A 79 -8.23 -9.15 -3.20
CA VAL A 79 -7.55 -9.26 -1.92
C VAL A 79 -7.21 -7.86 -1.42
N TYR A 80 -7.65 -7.55 -0.21
CA TYR A 80 -7.29 -6.33 0.50
C TYR A 80 -6.20 -6.66 1.50
N GLY A 81 -5.20 -5.78 1.61
CA GLY A 81 -4.12 -6.00 2.56
C GLY A 81 -3.08 -4.90 2.58
N ILE A 82 -2.13 -5.05 3.49
CA ILE A 82 -1.02 -4.10 3.66
C ILE A 82 0.18 -4.65 2.89
N PRO A 83 0.72 -3.90 1.90
CA PRO A 83 1.86 -4.37 1.14
C PRO A 83 3.12 -4.36 2.00
N GLN A 84 3.84 -5.48 1.99
CA GLN A 84 5.11 -5.68 2.66
C GLN A 84 6.18 -6.12 1.65
N THR A 85 7.44 -6.02 2.06
CA THR A 85 8.55 -6.55 1.28
C THR A 85 9.44 -7.35 2.20
N ASP A 86 9.56 -8.65 1.92
CA ASP A 86 10.46 -9.54 2.63
C ASP A 86 11.36 -10.28 1.63
N ALA A 87 12.66 -10.35 1.92
CA ALA A 87 13.68 -10.95 1.06
C ALA A 87 13.64 -10.55 -0.44
N GLY A 88 13.06 -9.40 -0.78
CA GLY A 88 12.87 -8.92 -2.17
C GLY A 88 11.57 -9.38 -2.84
N HIS A 89 10.77 -10.18 -2.15
CA HIS A 89 9.42 -10.56 -2.53
C HIS A 89 8.40 -9.54 -2.03
N ARG A 90 7.34 -9.32 -2.82
CA ARG A 90 6.22 -8.46 -2.43
C ARG A 90 5.17 -9.34 -1.80
N ILE A 91 4.94 -9.17 -0.51
CA ILE A 91 3.94 -9.91 0.25
C ILE A 91 2.76 -8.98 0.49
N LEU A 92 1.54 -9.49 0.40
CA LEU A 92 0.35 -8.76 0.80
C LEU A 92 -0.15 -9.38 2.11
N ASP A 93 -0.02 -8.63 3.21
CA ASP A 93 -0.57 -9.03 4.50
C ASP A 93 -2.10 -8.89 4.44
N VAL A 94 -2.78 -10.02 4.25
CA VAL A 94 -4.20 -10.06 3.87
C VAL A 94 -5.09 -9.68 5.04
N THR A 95 -5.90 -8.65 4.85
CA THR A 95 -6.90 -8.20 5.83
C THR A 95 -8.31 -8.68 5.49
N ARG A 96 -8.62 -8.84 4.19
CA ARG A 96 -9.95 -9.23 3.70
C ARG A 96 -9.89 -9.78 2.27
N ILE A 97 -10.77 -10.72 1.95
CA ILE A 97 -10.97 -11.26 0.60
C ILE A 97 -12.42 -11.04 0.15
N GLU A 98 -12.59 -10.63 -1.10
CA GLU A 98 -13.88 -10.53 -1.80
C GLU A 98 -13.84 -11.43 -3.06
N PRO A 99 -14.63 -12.52 -3.11
CA PRO A 99 -14.69 -13.44 -4.27
C PRO A 99 -15.41 -12.85 -5.48
#